data_AF-A0A9Q3K603-F1
#
_entry.id   AF-A0A9Q3K603-F1
#
_cell.length_a   1.000
_cell.length_b   1.000
_cell.length_c   1.000
_cell.angle_alpha   90.00
_cell.angle_beta   90.00
_cell.angle_gamma   90.00
#
_symmetry.space_group_name_H-M   'P 1'
#
loop_
_entity.id
_entity.type
_entity.pdbx_description
1 polymer ?
#
loop_
_entity_poly.entity_id
_entity_poly.type
_entity_poly.pdbx_seq_one_letter_code
_entity_poly.pdbx_strand_id
1 'polypeptide(L)'
;MIHICPSHQDVKTNRLDEKTTPPKQLMIPCHKAFPNIFQRLYKAWFMSLLTITISIVYLDIKLRAQVVGMQKAGLSFWAIAAHSNLPLSTTGRPTKMNKRDLRELSRIITRHRRLTVAQVTNTLTTQVSTRTIQQEIHQLGKQSRIAPKKPYLRPQDFQRRLAFAYEH
;
A
#
# COMPACT_ATOMS: atom_id res chain seq x y z
N MET A 1 43.42 -44.06 -12.91
CA MET A 1 44.14 -42.87 -12.39
C MET A 1 43.63 -42.61 -10.98
N ILE A 2 44.46 -42.96 -10.00
CA ILE A 2 44.26 -42.74 -8.56
C ILE A 2 45.07 -41.50 -8.20
N HIS A 3 44.49 -40.57 -7.43
CA HIS A 3 45.14 -39.64 -6.49
C HIS A 3 43.99 -38.82 -5.85
N ILE A 4 43.45 -39.19 -4.69
CA ILE A 4 43.97 -38.97 -3.33
C ILE A 4 44.35 -37.49 -3.11
N CYS A 5 43.52 -36.82 -2.30
CA CYS A 5 43.77 -35.50 -1.73
C CYS A 5 45.04 -35.48 -0.87
N PRO A 6 45.70 -34.31 -0.82
CA PRO A 6 46.05 -33.70 0.46
C PRO A 6 45.68 -32.20 0.41
N SER A 7 45.59 -31.40 1.45
CA SER A 7 45.67 -31.53 2.90
C SER A 7 45.34 -30.13 3.43
N HIS A 8 44.66 -30.09 4.57
CA HIS A 8 44.65 -29.03 5.56
C HIS A 8 45.87 -28.08 5.47
N GLN A 9 45.63 -26.77 5.26
CA GLN A 9 46.49 -25.73 5.84
C GLN A 9 45.64 -24.53 6.26
N ASP A 10 45.82 -24.23 7.54
CA ASP A 10 45.13 -23.24 8.34
C ASP A 10 45.38 -21.82 7.84
N VAL A 11 44.30 -21.12 7.47
CA VAL A 11 44.36 -19.68 7.20
C VAL A 11 44.47 -18.98 8.55
N LYS A 12 45.71 -18.57 8.85
CA LYS A 12 46.12 -17.74 9.97
C LYS A 12 45.21 -16.52 10.13
N THR A 13 44.63 -16.41 11.32
CA THR A 13 43.98 -15.22 11.84
C THR A 13 45.03 -14.13 12.08
N ASN A 14 45.23 -13.25 11.11
CA ASN A 14 45.96 -12.00 11.34
C ASN A 14 45.03 -11.00 12.04
N ARG A 15 45.16 -10.96 13.38
CA ARG A 15 44.84 -9.76 14.18
C ARG A 15 45.68 -8.61 13.65
N LEU A 16 45.02 -7.58 13.13
CA LEU A 16 45.57 -6.24 13.07
C LEU A 16 44.73 -5.38 14.00
N ASP A 17 45.39 -4.94 15.06
CA ASP A 17 44.89 -4.05 16.09
C ASP A 17 44.67 -2.66 15.50
N GLU A 18 43.45 -2.36 15.07
CA GLU A 18 43.03 -0.97 14.85
C GLU A 18 42.48 -0.43 16.18
N LYS A 19 43.38 0.16 16.97
CA LYS A 19 43.05 0.97 18.14
C LYS A 19 42.29 2.22 17.69
N THR A 20 40.98 2.10 17.49
CA THR A 20 40.09 3.25 17.38
C THR A 20 39.87 3.82 18.78
N THR A 21 40.71 4.79 19.16
CA THR A 21 40.46 5.65 20.31
C THR A 21 39.06 6.27 20.19
N PRO A 22 38.15 6.09 21.16
CA PRO A 22 36.87 6.77 21.12
C PRO A 22 37.10 8.28 21.27
N PRO A 23 36.34 9.12 20.53
CA PRO A 23 36.43 10.56 20.72
C PRO A 23 36.09 10.90 22.17
N LYS A 24 36.97 11.70 22.79
CA LYS A 24 36.81 12.24 24.14
C LYS A 24 35.39 12.79 24.28
N GLN A 25 34.59 12.16 25.13
CA GLN A 25 33.31 12.71 25.57
C GLN A 25 33.62 14.03 26.28
N LEU A 26 33.30 15.15 25.63
CA LEU A 26 33.15 16.42 26.31
C LEU A 26 31.99 16.25 27.31
N MET A 27 32.35 16.04 28.58
CA MET A 27 31.43 16.19 29.70
C MET A 27 30.92 17.62 29.69
N ILE A 28 29.72 17.82 29.15
CA ILE A 28 28.92 19.00 29.39
C ILE A 28 28.11 18.70 30.66
N PRO A 29 28.37 19.37 31.81
CA PRO A 29 27.52 19.22 32.98
C PRO A 29 26.22 19.97 32.69
N CYS A 30 25.23 19.26 32.14
CA CYS A 30 23.89 19.81 31.93
C CYS A 30 22.94 19.17 32.95
N HIS A 31 23.16 19.45 34.23
CA HIS A 31 22.16 19.20 35.27
C HIS A 31 21.11 20.32 35.21
N LYS A 32 20.38 20.41 34.09
CA LYS A 32 19.17 21.24 34.01
C LYS A 32 18.00 20.32 34.30
N ALA A 33 17.36 20.54 35.45
CA ALA A 33 16.12 19.91 35.83
C ALA A 33 15.14 19.93 34.64
N PHE A 34 14.85 18.76 34.09
CA PHE A 34 13.80 18.62 33.08
C PHE A 34 12.50 19.15 33.69
N PRO A 35 11.79 20.09 33.04
CA PRO A 35 10.57 20.62 33.60
C PRO A 35 9.57 19.48 33.73
N ASN A 36 9.02 19.31 34.94
CA ASN A 36 7.99 18.35 35.33
C ASN A 36 6.80 18.26 34.33
N ILE A 37 6.63 19.27 33.48
CA ILE A 37 5.63 19.37 32.42
C ILE A 37 5.83 18.32 31.33
N PHE A 38 7.05 18.06 30.85
CA PHE A 38 7.28 17.06 29.79
C PHE A 38 7.02 15.63 30.28
N GLN A 39 7.44 15.30 31.51
CA GLN A 39 7.10 14.02 32.13
C GLN A 39 5.60 13.87 32.37
N ARG A 40 4.90 14.94 32.74
CA ARG A 40 3.43 14.94 32.90
C ARG A 40 2.70 14.73 31.58
N LEU A 41 3.12 15.42 30.52
CA LEU A 41 2.55 15.26 29.18
C LEU A 41 2.83 13.87 28.60
N TYR A 42 4.05 13.34 28.78
CA TYR A 42 4.39 11.98 28.37
C TYR A 42 3.60 10.92 29.14
N LYS A 43 3.45 11.06 30.46
CA LYS A 43 2.60 10.18 31.28
C LYS A 43 1.14 10.26 30.84
N ALA A 44 0.60 11.45 30.58
CA ALA A 44 -0.78 11.61 30.12
C ALA A 44 -1.01 10.96 28.74
N TRP A 45 -0.08 11.17 27.79
CA TRP A 45 -0.14 10.55 26.47
C TRP A 45 0.01 9.03 26.52
N PHE A 46 0.94 8.51 27.34
CA PHE A 46 1.13 7.08 27.55
C PHE A 46 -0.09 6.42 28.22
N MET A 47 -0.69 7.07 29.23
CA MET A 47 -1.90 6.58 29.87
C MET A 47 -3.10 6.60 28.93
N SER A 48 -3.21 7.60 28.05
CA SER A 48 -4.24 7.63 27.01
C SER A 48 -4.06 6.51 25.97
N LEU A 49 -2.83 6.20 25.56
CA LEU A 49 -2.57 5.07 24.67
C LEU A 49 -2.88 3.73 25.35
N LEU A 50 -2.50 3.59 26.61
CA LEU A 50 -2.77 2.38 27.39
C LEU A 50 -4.29 2.15 27.53
N THR A 51 -5.08 3.18 27.84
CA THR A 51 -6.55 3.04 27.94
C THR A 51 -7.19 2.70 26.60
N ILE A 52 -6.71 3.28 25.49
CA ILE A 52 -7.18 2.94 24.14
C ILE A 52 -6.87 1.48 23.81
N THR A 53 -5.64 1.01 24.05
CA THR A 53 -5.26 -0.39 23.78
C THR A 53 -6.04 -1.38 24.63
N ILE A 54 -6.22 -1.13 25.93
CA ILE A 54 -7.04 -1.95 26.83
C ILE A 54 -8.49 -2.00 26.35
N SER A 55 -9.04 -0.87 25.91
CA SER A 55 -10.42 -0.81 25.39
C SER A 55 -10.60 -1.65 24.13
N ILE A 56 -9.63 -1.60 23.20
CA ILE A 56 -9.64 -2.42 21.97
C ILE A 56 -9.59 -3.91 22.31
N VAL A 57 -8.70 -4.32 23.23
CA VAL A 57 -8.58 -5.72 23.67
C VAL A 57 -9.87 -6.19 24.36
N TYR A 58 -10.47 -5.35 25.19
CA TYR A 58 -11.70 -5.68 25.90
C TYR A 58 -12.90 -5.82 24.96
N LEU A 59 -12.99 -4.99 23.91
CA LEU A 59 -13.98 -5.15 22.86
C LEU A 59 -13.81 -6.48 22.10
N ASP A 60 -12.57 -6.89 21.79
CA ASP A 60 -12.28 -8.15 21.07
C ASP A 60 -12.71 -9.39 21.88
N ILE A 61 -12.43 -9.40 23.19
CA ILE A 61 -12.79 -10.51 24.09
C ILE A 61 -14.31 -10.66 24.21
N LYS A 62 -15.06 -9.55 24.33
CA LYS A 62 -16.53 -9.59 24.40
C LYS A 62 -17.16 -10.12 23.11
N LEU A 63 -16.66 -9.66 21.96
CA LEU A 63 -17.13 -10.10 20.66
C LEU A 63 -16.87 -11.60 20.46
N ARG A 64 -15.67 -12.09 20.83
CA ARG A 64 -15.34 -13.52 20.83
C ARG A 64 -16.25 -14.33 21.75
N ALA A 65 -16.48 -13.87 22.98
CA ALA A 65 -17.34 -14.56 23.93
C ALA A 65 -18.79 -14.67 23.42
N GLN A 66 -19.30 -13.61 22.78
CA GLN A 66 -20.62 -13.61 22.15
C GLN A 66 -20.72 -14.62 20.99
N VAL A 67 -19.73 -14.62 20.09
CA VAL A 67 -19.67 -15.59 18.97
C VAL A 67 -19.63 -17.03 19.48
N VAL A 68 -18.79 -17.33 20.48
CA VAL A 68 -18.70 -18.67 21.07
C VAL A 68 -20.01 -19.08 21.77
N GLY A 69 -20.67 -18.15 22.47
CA GLY A 69 -21.97 -18.39 23.09
C GLY A 69 -23.05 -18.74 22.06
N MET A 70 -23.11 -18.00 20.96
CA MET A 70 -24.07 -18.26 19.89
C MET A 70 -23.80 -19.59 19.15
N GLN A 71 -22.53 -19.97 18.96
CA GLN A 71 -22.17 -21.29 18.41
C GLN A 71 -22.60 -22.43 19.35
N LYS A 72 -22.38 -22.28 20.66
CA LYS A 72 -22.83 -23.26 21.66
C LYS A 72 -24.37 -23.39 21.71
N ALA A 73 -25.09 -22.32 21.37
CA ALA A 73 -26.54 -22.32 21.25
C ALA A 73 -27.07 -22.95 19.93
N GLY A 74 -26.19 -23.46 19.06
CA GLY A 74 -26.57 -24.13 17.81
C GLY A 74 -26.87 -23.18 16.64
N LEU A 75 -26.55 -21.89 16.76
CA LEU A 75 -26.72 -20.94 15.67
C LEU A 75 -25.68 -21.19 14.57
N SER A 76 -26.12 -21.15 13.32
CA SER A 76 -25.23 -21.28 12.16
C SER A 76 -24.27 -20.08 12.06
N PHE A 77 -23.09 -20.29 11.50
CA PHE A 77 -22.10 -19.23 11.30
C PHE A 77 -22.69 -18.00 10.59
N TRP A 78 -23.55 -18.22 9.58
CA TRP A 78 -24.24 -17.15 8.84
C TRP A 78 -25.20 -16.34 9.72
N ALA A 79 -25.95 -17.00 10.61
CA ALA A 79 -26.82 -16.34 11.56
C ALA A 79 -26.04 -15.50 12.58
N ILE A 80 -24.88 -16.01 13.03
CA ILE A 80 -23.98 -15.30 13.95
C ILE A 80 -23.38 -14.06 13.28
N ALA A 81 -22.89 -14.21 12.06
CA ALA A 81 -22.26 -13.13 11.30
C ALA A 81 -23.27 -12.01 10.97
N ALA A 82 -24.51 -12.36 10.63
CA ALA A 82 -25.60 -11.40 10.45
C ALA A 82 -25.94 -10.62 11.73
N HIS A 83 -25.90 -11.29 12.90
CA HIS A 83 -26.27 -10.67 14.16
C HIS A 83 -25.18 -9.79 14.78
N SER A 84 -23.92 -10.07 14.48
CA SER A 84 -22.75 -9.45 15.11
C SER A 84 -22.14 -8.27 14.35
N ASN A 85 -22.74 -7.86 13.21
CA ASN A 85 -22.17 -6.83 12.31
C ASN A 85 -20.68 -7.07 12.00
N LEU A 86 -20.23 -8.33 12.02
CA LEU A 86 -18.86 -8.68 11.65
C LEU A 86 -18.69 -8.36 10.16
N PRO A 87 -17.67 -7.59 9.76
CA PRO A 87 -17.40 -7.44 8.35
C PRO A 87 -17.09 -8.82 7.79
N LEU A 88 -17.97 -9.36 6.94
CA LEU A 88 -17.65 -10.48 6.06
C LEU A 88 -16.60 -9.98 5.05
N SER A 89 -15.37 -9.78 5.51
CA SER A 89 -14.24 -9.61 4.62
C SER A 89 -13.93 -10.99 4.08
N THR A 90 -14.50 -11.31 2.93
CA THR A 90 -14.02 -12.42 2.11
C THR A 90 -12.62 -12.03 1.64
N THR A 91 -11.61 -12.39 2.43
CA THR A 91 -10.20 -12.30 2.06
C THR A 91 -9.93 -13.32 0.96
N GLY A 92 -10.43 -13.02 -0.24
CA GLY A 92 -10.16 -13.81 -1.44
C GLY A 92 -8.67 -13.77 -1.78
N ARG A 93 -8.29 -14.59 -2.75
CA ARG A 93 -6.94 -14.57 -3.29
C ARG A 93 -6.58 -13.14 -3.75
N PRO A 94 -5.41 -12.60 -3.37
CA PRO A 94 -4.98 -11.29 -3.85
C PRO A 94 -4.87 -11.29 -5.37
N THR A 95 -5.22 -10.15 -5.98
CA THR A 95 -5.08 -9.94 -7.42
C THR A 95 -3.62 -10.00 -7.84
N LYS A 96 -3.37 -10.44 -9.08
CA LYS A 96 -2.00 -10.50 -9.62
C LYS A 96 -1.39 -9.10 -9.81
N MET A 97 -2.23 -8.09 -10.08
CA MET A 97 -1.80 -6.70 -10.21
C MET A 97 -1.81 -6.01 -8.85
N ASN A 98 -0.70 -5.35 -8.53
CA ASN A 98 -0.56 -4.51 -7.35
C ASN A 98 -1.07 -3.08 -7.64
N LYS A 99 -1.25 -2.27 -6.59
CA LYS A 99 -1.62 -0.85 -6.68
C LYS A 99 -0.66 -0.04 -7.55
N ARG A 100 0.63 -0.41 -7.59
CA ARG A 100 1.64 0.25 -8.43
C ARG A 100 1.35 0.00 -9.91
N ASP A 101 1.04 -1.24 -10.28
CA ASP A 101 0.76 -1.65 -11.65
C ASP A 101 -0.55 -1.03 -12.15
N LEU A 102 -1.56 -0.91 -11.27
CA LEU A 102 -2.79 -0.19 -11.59
C LEU A 102 -2.54 1.30 -11.88
N ARG A 103 -1.61 1.94 -11.16
CA ARG A 103 -1.21 3.33 -11.44
C ARG A 103 -0.47 3.44 -12.77
N GLU A 104 0.40 2.49 -13.08
CA GLU A 104 1.10 2.42 -14.36
C GLU A 104 0.12 2.26 -15.53
N LEU A 105 -0.78 1.29 -15.42
CA LEU A 105 -1.86 1.04 -16.38
C LEU A 105 -2.69 2.31 -16.63
N SER A 106 -3.11 2.98 -15.55
CA SER A 106 -3.88 4.23 -15.64
C SER A 106 -3.11 5.34 -16.40
N ARG A 107 -1.80 5.46 -16.19
CA ARG A 107 -0.95 6.42 -16.91
C ARG A 107 -0.84 6.09 -18.39
N ILE A 108 -0.60 4.83 -18.74
CA ILE A 108 -0.47 4.38 -20.13
C ILE A 108 -1.76 4.67 -20.91
N ILE A 109 -2.92 4.31 -20.36
CA ILE A 109 -4.22 4.52 -21.01
C ILE A 109 -4.53 6.01 -21.17
N THR A 110 -4.20 6.82 -20.16
CA THR A 110 -4.47 8.25 -20.20
C THR A 110 -3.59 8.94 -21.24
N ARG A 111 -2.31 8.55 -21.34
CA ARG A 111 -1.37 9.09 -22.33
C ARG A 111 -1.69 8.61 -23.75
N HIS A 112 -2.05 7.34 -23.91
CA HIS A 112 -2.25 6.70 -25.20
C HIS A 112 -3.64 6.05 -25.31
N ARG A 113 -4.68 6.88 -25.41
CA ARG A 113 -6.09 6.45 -25.47
C ARG A 113 -6.47 5.52 -26.64
N ARG A 114 -5.60 5.35 -27.64
CA ARG A 114 -5.86 4.54 -28.85
C ARG A 114 -5.13 3.20 -28.87
N LEU A 115 -4.36 2.86 -27.82
CA LEU A 115 -3.70 1.56 -27.77
C LEU A 115 -4.70 0.43 -27.64
N THR A 116 -4.42 -0.68 -28.30
CA THR A 116 -5.17 -1.92 -28.11
C THR A 116 -4.79 -2.57 -26.78
N VAL A 117 -5.68 -3.40 -26.22
CA VAL A 117 -5.40 -4.13 -24.96
C VAL A 117 -4.13 -4.99 -25.08
N ALA A 118 -3.89 -5.59 -26.25
CA ALA A 118 -2.68 -6.38 -26.53
C ALA A 118 -1.40 -5.53 -26.58
N GLN A 119 -1.48 -4.29 -27.07
CA GLN A 119 -0.34 -3.37 -27.00
C GLN A 119 -0.07 -2.97 -25.55
N VAL A 120 -1.13 -2.70 -24.78
CA VAL A 120 -1.01 -2.36 -23.36
C VAL A 120 -0.39 -3.51 -22.56
N THR A 121 -0.76 -4.77 -22.81
CA THR A 121 -0.14 -5.93 -22.15
C THR A 121 1.37 -5.99 -22.42
N ASN A 122 1.80 -5.67 -23.64
CA ASN A 122 3.21 -5.72 -24.03
C ASN A 122 4.01 -4.55 -23.44
N THR A 123 3.36 -3.41 -23.15
CA THR A 123 4.02 -2.24 -22.54
C THR A 123 4.21 -2.35 -21.04
N LEU A 124 3.39 -3.15 -20.35
CA LEU A 124 3.46 -3.28 -18.90
C LEU A 124 4.62 -4.17 -18.50
N THR A 125 5.26 -3.80 -17.38
CA THR A 125 6.30 -4.62 -16.75
C THR A 125 5.73 -5.95 -16.21
N THR A 126 4.49 -5.93 -15.74
CA THR A 126 3.82 -7.12 -15.21
C THR A 126 3.21 -7.96 -16.32
N GLN A 127 3.59 -9.24 -16.38
CA GLN A 127 2.97 -10.20 -17.30
C GLN A 127 1.58 -10.62 -16.83
N VAL A 128 0.55 -10.07 -17.44
CA VAL A 128 -0.87 -10.35 -17.17
C VAL A 128 -1.61 -10.64 -18.47
N SER A 129 -2.67 -11.45 -18.38
CA SER A 129 -3.50 -11.74 -19.55
C SER A 129 -4.24 -10.50 -20.04
N THR A 130 -4.55 -10.45 -21.33
CA THR A 130 -5.36 -9.37 -21.95
C THR A 130 -6.72 -9.24 -21.26
N ARG A 131 -7.35 -10.37 -20.90
CA ARG A 131 -8.62 -10.40 -20.17
C ARG A 131 -8.52 -9.71 -18.81
N THR A 132 -7.46 -9.99 -18.05
CA THR A 132 -7.22 -9.34 -16.75
C THR A 132 -7.07 -7.84 -16.93
N ILE A 133 -6.26 -7.39 -17.90
CA ILE A 133 -6.13 -5.96 -18.18
C ILE A 133 -7.49 -5.34 -18.50
N GLN A 134 -8.27 -5.96 -19.37
CA GLN A 134 -9.59 -5.43 -19.72
C GLN A 134 -10.49 -5.27 -18.49
N GLN A 135 -10.53 -6.26 -17.60
CA GLN A 135 -11.28 -6.18 -16.35
C GLN A 135 -10.80 -5.01 -15.47
N GLU A 136 -9.49 -4.86 -15.31
CA GLU A 136 -8.91 -3.76 -14.52
C GLU A 136 -9.19 -2.38 -15.13
N ILE A 137 -9.17 -2.26 -16.46
CA ILE A 137 -9.55 -1.03 -17.18
C ILE A 137 -11.01 -0.66 -16.87
N HIS A 138 -11.91 -1.64 -16.85
CA HIS A 138 -13.30 -1.42 -16.50
C HIS A 138 -13.46 -1.03 -15.02
N GLN A 139 -12.73 -1.68 -14.10
CA GLN A 139 -12.73 -1.32 -12.68
C GLN A 139 -12.20 0.09 -12.43
N LEU A 140 -11.21 0.55 -13.22
CA LEU A 140 -10.71 1.93 -13.21
C LEU A 140 -11.69 2.94 -13.82
N GLY A 141 -12.86 2.50 -14.30
CA GLY A 141 -13.86 3.37 -14.91
C GLY A 141 -13.43 3.98 -16.24
N LYS A 142 -12.51 3.34 -16.97
CA LYS A 142 -12.05 3.80 -18.27
C LYS A 142 -12.86 3.15 -19.38
N GLN A 143 -13.52 3.96 -20.20
CA GLN A 143 -14.27 3.49 -21.36
C GLN A 143 -13.38 3.43 -22.61
N SER A 144 -13.71 2.50 -23.50
CA SER A 144 -13.10 2.38 -24.84
C SER A 144 -13.60 3.43 -25.84
N ARG A 145 -14.62 4.22 -25.49
CA ARG A 145 -15.25 5.17 -26.41
C ARG A 145 -14.28 6.31 -26.76
N ILE A 146 -13.99 6.44 -28.04
CA ILE A 146 -13.15 7.51 -28.58
C ILE A 146 -14.06 8.65 -29.06
N ALA A 147 -13.69 9.89 -28.75
CA ALA A 147 -14.40 11.07 -29.26
C ALA A 147 -14.28 11.14 -30.79
N PRO A 148 -15.38 11.44 -31.52
CA PRO A 148 -15.33 11.59 -32.96
C PRO A 148 -14.37 12.72 -33.35
N LYS A 149 -13.73 12.58 -34.52
CA LYS A 149 -12.88 13.64 -35.09
C LYS A 149 -13.76 14.86 -35.36
N LYS A 150 -13.38 16.02 -34.81
CA LYS A 150 -14.00 17.30 -35.13
C LYS A 150 -13.36 17.86 -36.40
N PRO A 151 -14.11 18.64 -37.22
CA PRO A 151 -13.50 19.34 -38.36
C PRO A 151 -12.44 20.32 -37.86
N TYR A 152 -11.36 20.47 -38.63
CA TYR A 152 -10.32 21.45 -38.33
C TYR A 152 -10.86 22.85 -38.58
N LEU A 153 -10.80 23.73 -37.57
CA LEU A 153 -11.18 25.13 -37.69
C LEU A 153 -9.92 25.97 -37.82
N ARG A 154 -9.94 26.94 -38.73
CA ARG A 154 -8.93 28.00 -38.75
C ARG A 154 -9.15 28.92 -37.53
N PRO A 155 -8.11 29.60 -37.02
CA PRO A 155 -8.25 30.51 -35.89
C PRO A 155 -9.32 31.60 -36.09
N GLN A 156 -9.45 32.11 -37.32
CA GLN A 156 -10.47 33.09 -37.69
C GLN A 156 -11.90 32.52 -37.56
N ASP A 157 -12.12 31.29 -38.01
CA ASP A 157 -13.43 30.64 -37.96
C ASP A 157 -13.82 30.28 -36.51
N PHE A 158 -12.82 29.99 -35.67
CA PHE A 158 -13.03 29.80 -34.23
C PHE A 158 -13.54 31.09 -33.57
N GLN A 159 -12.88 32.24 -33.84
CA GLN A 159 -13.29 33.54 -33.30
C GLN A 159 -14.70 33.93 -33.76
N ARG A 160 -15.03 33.76 -35.04
CA ARG A 160 -16.39 34.04 -35.56
C ARG A 160 -17.46 33.20 -34.87
N ARG A 161 -17.20 31.90 -34.69
CA ARG A 161 -18.13 30.99 -34.00
C ARG A 161 -18.31 31.35 -32.53
N LEU A 162 -17.22 31.76 -31.88
CA LEU A 162 -17.23 32.17 -30.48
C LEU A 162 -18.00 33.50 -30.31
N ALA A 163 -17.79 34.48 -31.18
CA ALA A 163 -18.55 35.73 -31.19
C ALA A 163 -20.05 35.48 -31.40
N PHE A 164 -20.41 34.66 -32.40
CA PHE A 164 -21.80 34.29 -32.67
C PHE A 164 -22.49 33.66 -31.45
N ALA A 165 -21.80 32.77 -30.72
CA ALA A 165 -22.33 32.11 -29.52
C ALA A 165 -22.42 33.01 -28.28
N TYR A 166 -21.78 34.19 -28.28
CA TYR A 166 -21.96 35.20 -27.24
C TYR A 166 -23.09 36.17 -27.57
N GLU A 167 -23.31 36.44 -28.86
CA GLU A 167 -24.36 37.35 -29.34
C GLU A 167 -25.78 36.73 -29.33
N HIS A 168 -25.87 35.41 -29.48
CA HIS A 168 -27.14 34.65 -29.55
C HIS A 168 -27.18 33.58 -28.46
#